data_AF-A0A3D2B7Q7-F1
#
_entry.id   AF-A0A3D2B7Q7-F1
#
_cell.length_a   1.000
_cell.length_b   1.000
_cell.length_c   1.000
_cell.angle_alpha   90.00
_cell.angle_beta   90.00
_cell.angle_gamma   90.00
#
_symmetry.space_group_name_H-M   'P 1'
#
loop_
_entity.id
_entity.type
_entity.pdbx_description
1 polymer ?
#
loop_
_entity_poly.entity_id
_entity_poly.type
_entity_poly.pdbx_seq_one_letter_code
_entity_poly.pdbx_strand_id
1 'polypeptide(L)'
;MTQFASPVLHTLLDTDAYKLHMQQAVFHQYHDVQVAAEFRCRGDDLLGIYADAIREQVDAMQHLRLQDDEFQWLSSLPFFKEDYLQWLRNFRYDPKQVNISNDNG
;
A
#
# COMPACT_ATOMS: atom_id res chain seq x y z
N MET A 1 -11.76 9.60 24.32
CA MET A 1 -10.47 9.20 23.73
C MET A 1 -10.78 8.12 22.72
N THR A 2 -10.84 8.45 21.44
CA THR A 2 -10.98 7.46 20.37
C THR A 2 -9.65 6.71 20.31
N GLN A 3 -9.64 5.45 20.74
CA GLN A 3 -8.49 4.58 20.52
C GLN A 3 -8.42 4.34 19.01
N PHE A 4 -7.35 4.79 18.37
CA PHE A 4 -7.00 4.31 17.04
C PHE A 4 -6.49 2.89 17.21
N ALA A 5 -7.15 1.92 16.60
CA ALA A 5 -6.64 0.56 16.55
C ALA A 5 -5.30 0.58 15.80
N SER A 6 -4.28 -0.06 16.39
CA SER A 6 -3.02 -0.33 15.70
C SER A 6 -3.05 -1.80 15.22
N PRO A 7 -2.66 -2.09 13.97
CA PRO A 7 -2.24 -1.15 12.93
C PRO A 7 -3.40 -0.30 12.38
N VAL A 8 -3.10 0.87 11.79
CA VAL A 8 -4.11 1.77 11.21
C VAL A 8 -4.81 1.14 10.00
N LEU A 9 -4.04 0.47 9.13
CA LEU A 9 -4.56 -0.30 8.00
C LEU A 9 -4.77 -1.75 8.42
N HIS A 10 -5.95 -2.28 8.17
CA HIS A 10 -6.33 -3.64 8.58
C HIS A 10 -6.40 -4.64 7.42
N THR A 11 -6.64 -4.18 6.20
CA THR A 11 -6.81 -5.05 5.04
C THR A 11 -6.06 -4.53 3.82
N LEU A 12 -5.74 -5.41 2.86
CA LEU A 12 -5.06 -4.99 1.63
C LEU A 12 -5.97 -4.15 0.73
N LEU A 13 -7.29 -4.35 0.84
CA LEU A 13 -8.29 -3.63 0.06
C LEU A 13 -8.66 -2.24 0.61
N ASP A 14 -8.09 -1.83 1.74
CA ASP A 14 -8.20 -0.44 2.24
C ASP A 14 -7.31 0.51 1.41
N THR A 15 -7.68 0.67 0.15
CA THR A 15 -7.01 1.49 -0.86
C THR A 15 -8.02 1.88 -1.94
N ASP A 16 -7.72 2.93 -2.70
CA ASP A 16 -8.54 3.28 -3.86
C ASP A 16 -8.48 2.20 -4.94
N ALA A 17 -9.63 1.89 -5.53
CA ALA A 17 -9.76 0.85 -6.56
C ALA A 17 -8.80 1.04 -7.74
N TYR A 18 -8.54 2.28 -8.17
CA TYR A 18 -7.67 2.55 -9.33
C TYR A 18 -6.23 2.04 -9.14
N LYS A 19 -5.75 1.91 -7.89
CA LYS A 19 -4.42 1.35 -7.61
C LYS A 19 -4.32 -0.09 -8.07
N LEU A 20 -5.33 -0.92 -7.82
CA LEU A 20 -5.37 -2.31 -8.26
C LEU A 20 -5.55 -2.43 -9.78
N HIS A 21 -6.38 -1.56 -10.38
CA HIS A 21 -6.56 -1.55 -11.84
C HIS A 21 -5.25 -1.19 -12.57
N MET A 22 -4.53 -0.18 -12.10
CA MET A 22 -3.23 0.19 -12.65
C MET A 22 -2.17 -0.88 -12.36
N GLN A 23 -2.16 -1.45 -11.15
CA GLN A 23 -1.20 -2.50 -10.78
C GLN A 23 -1.33 -3.73 -11.68
N GLN A 24 -2.54 -4.16 -12.02
CA GLN A 24 -2.74 -5.24 -13.00
C GLN A 24 -2.18 -4.88 -14.38
N ALA A 25 -2.41 -3.66 -14.87
CA ALA A 25 -1.87 -3.22 -16.15
C ALA A 25 -0.33 -3.20 -16.15
N VAL A 26 0.28 -2.73 -15.06
CA VAL A 26 1.75 -2.73 -14.85
C VAL A 26 2.27 -4.17 -14.76
N PHE A 27 1.60 -5.04 -14.02
CA PHE A 27 1.95 -6.46 -13.89
C PHE A 27 2.03 -7.16 -15.26
N HIS A 28 1.07 -6.89 -16.15
CA HIS A 28 1.05 -7.52 -17.48
C HIS A 28 1.97 -6.87 -18.52
N GLN A 29 2.23 -5.56 -18.44
CA GLN A 29 2.89 -4.81 -19.53
C GLN A 29 4.27 -4.25 -19.16
N TYR A 30 4.55 -4.02 -17.88
CA TYR A 30 5.69 -3.22 -17.41
C TYR A 30 6.33 -3.81 -16.15
N HIS A 31 6.34 -5.14 -16.03
CA HIS A 31 6.72 -5.86 -14.80
C HIS A 31 8.15 -5.57 -14.27
N ASP A 32 9.06 -5.10 -15.13
CA ASP A 32 10.47 -4.83 -14.83
C ASP A 32 10.79 -3.33 -14.71
N VAL A 33 9.81 -2.46 -14.95
CA VAL A 33 9.99 -1.00 -14.88
C VAL A 33 10.10 -0.54 -13.43
N GLN A 34 11.14 0.26 -13.16
CA GLN A 34 11.38 0.88 -11.84
C GLN A 34 10.85 2.32 -11.83
N VAL A 35 10.37 2.76 -10.67
CA VAL A 35 9.81 4.10 -10.45
C VAL A 35 10.30 4.71 -9.15
N ALA A 36 10.20 6.04 -9.04
CA ALA A 36 10.40 6.78 -7.80
C ALA A 36 9.21 7.72 -7.57
N ALA A 37 8.85 7.91 -6.30
CA ALA A 37 7.80 8.84 -5.88
C ALA A 37 8.25 9.57 -4.61
N GLU A 38 7.87 10.85 -4.49
CA GLU A 38 8.20 11.69 -3.34
C GLU A 38 6.93 12.25 -2.71
N PHE A 39 6.89 12.24 -1.37
CA PHE A 39 5.84 12.90 -0.61
C PHE A 39 6.06 14.42 -0.58
N ARG A 40 4.97 15.18 -0.67
CA ARG A 40 4.98 16.65 -0.54
C ARG A 40 3.75 17.11 0.25
N CYS A 41 3.96 17.69 1.43
CA CYS A 41 2.95 18.50 2.12
C CYS A 41 2.85 19.85 1.41
N ARG A 42 1.64 20.28 1.03
CA ARG A 42 1.41 21.56 0.32
C ARG A 42 0.95 22.69 1.25
N GLY A 43 0.71 22.39 2.52
CA GLY A 43 0.41 23.39 3.55
C GLY A 43 1.67 23.81 4.31
N ASP A 44 1.48 24.62 5.34
CA ASP A 44 2.56 25.16 6.18
C ASP A 44 2.94 24.22 7.35
N ASP A 45 2.33 23.03 7.41
CA ASP A 45 2.55 22.07 8.50
C ASP A 45 3.92 21.38 8.38
N LEU A 46 4.66 21.39 9.50
CA LEU A 46 5.88 20.62 9.69
C LEU A 46 5.54 19.24 10.26
N LEU A 47 5.68 18.20 9.44
CA LEU A 47 5.20 16.85 9.74
C LEU A 47 6.28 15.91 10.27
N GLY A 48 7.55 16.31 10.30
CA GLY A 48 8.63 15.40 10.67
C GLY A 48 8.60 14.96 12.14
N ILE A 49 7.81 15.60 13.02
CA ILE A 49 7.51 15.07 14.37
C ILE A 49 6.77 13.72 14.32
N TYR A 50 6.10 13.40 13.22
CA TYR A 50 5.38 12.14 13.02
C TYR A 50 6.22 11.07 12.32
N ALA A 51 7.48 11.35 11.96
CA ALA A 51 8.31 10.45 11.15
C ALA A 51 8.43 9.05 11.75
N ASP A 52 8.64 8.92 13.06
CA ASP A 52 8.73 7.61 13.74
C ASP A 52 7.40 6.86 13.74
N ALA A 53 6.28 7.55 13.99
CA ALA A 53 4.96 6.94 13.94
C ALA A 53 4.61 6.46 12.52
N ILE A 54 5.00 7.22 11.49
CA ILE A 54 4.81 6.83 10.08
C ILE A 54 5.69 5.62 9.75
N ARG A 55 6.95 5.57 10.21
CA ARG A 55 7.82 4.39 10.04
C ARG A 55 7.20 3.14 10.64
N GLU A 56 6.66 3.22 11.86
CA GLU A 56 5.98 2.09 12.50
C GLU A 56 4.80 1.57 11.67
N GLN A 57 3.98 2.47 11.11
CA GLN A 57 2.85 2.06 10.26
C GLN A 57 3.30 1.49 8.91
N VAL A 58 4.32 2.07 8.28
CA VAL A 58 4.91 1.54 7.04
C VAL A 58 5.50 0.14 7.27
N ASP A 59 6.17 -0.07 8.41
CA ASP A 59 6.67 -1.39 8.79
C ASP A 59 5.50 -2.37 9.00
N ALA A 60 4.42 -1.95 9.66
CA ALA A 60 3.25 -2.79 9.87
C ALA A 60 2.56 -3.23 8.56
N MET A 61 2.64 -2.41 7.48
CA MET A 61 2.05 -2.74 6.17
C MET A 61 2.63 -4.03 5.56
N GLN A 62 3.81 -4.48 5.96
CA GLN A 62 4.39 -5.75 5.49
C GLN A 62 3.52 -6.98 5.84
N HIS A 63 2.65 -6.85 6.83
CA HIS A 63 1.74 -7.91 7.27
C HIS A 63 0.41 -7.92 6.51
N LEU A 64 0.10 -6.86 5.75
CA LEU A 64 -1.08 -6.82 4.89
C LEU A 64 -0.96 -7.88 3.80
N ARG A 65 -2.04 -8.63 3.62
CA ARG A 65 -2.16 -9.66 2.59
C ARG A 65 -3.61 -9.74 2.14
N LEU A 66 -3.82 -10.12 0.88
CA LEU A 66 -5.14 -10.41 0.38
C LEU A 66 -5.69 -11.65 1.10
N GLN A 67 -6.77 -11.48 1.86
CA GLN A 67 -7.43 -12.61 2.53
C GLN A 67 -8.28 -13.41 1.52
N ASP A 68 -8.72 -14.60 1.93
CA ASP A 68 -9.46 -15.49 1.02
C ASP A 68 -10.81 -14.93 0.60
N ASP A 69 -11.53 -14.27 1.50
CA ASP A 69 -12.80 -13.58 1.22
C ASP A 69 -12.59 -12.38 0.28
N GLU A 70 -11.56 -11.57 0.51
CA GLU A 70 -11.16 -10.48 -0.37
C GLU A 70 -10.79 -10.98 -1.77
N PHE A 71 -10.07 -12.10 -1.87
CA PHE A 71 -9.75 -12.76 -3.14
C PHE A 71 -11.02 -13.20 -3.87
N GLN A 72 -11.92 -13.93 -3.20
CA GLN A 72 -13.18 -14.38 -3.81
C GLN A 72 -14.02 -13.19 -4.30
N TRP A 73 -14.06 -12.11 -3.52
CA TRP A 73 -14.76 -10.90 -3.91
C TRP A 73 -14.14 -10.29 -5.19
N LEU A 74 -12.83 -10.10 -5.24
CA LEU A 74 -12.14 -9.60 -6.45
C LEU A 74 -12.35 -10.52 -7.67
N SER A 75 -12.29 -11.84 -7.49
CA SER A 75 -12.51 -12.83 -8.56
C SER A 75 -13.93 -12.79 -9.13
N SER A 76 -14.92 -12.30 -8.36
CA SER A 76 -16.30 -12.14 -8.83
C SER A 76 -16.49 -10.92 -9.74
N LEU A 77 -15.53 -9.98 -9.74
CA LEU A 77 -15.59 -8.76 -10.55
C LEU A 77 -15.05 -9.02 -11.97
N PRO A 78 -15.61 -8.38 -13.00
CA PRO A 78 -15.23 -8.63 -14.39
C PRO A 78 -13.89 -8.00 -14.82
N PHE A 79 -13.18 -7.33 -13.90
CA PHE A 79 -12.01 -6.50 -14.21
C PHE A 79 -10.68 -7.22 -14.03
N PHE A 80 -10.64 -8.23 -13.14
CA PHE A 80 -9.39 -8.83 -12.70
C PHE A 80 -9.14 -10.18 -13.36
N LYS A 81 -7.91 -10.40 -13.81
CA LYS A 81 -7.47 -11.66 -14.37
C LYS A 81 -6.94 -12.57 -13.25
N GLU A 82 -7.16 -13.87 -13.40
CA GLU A 82 -6.81 -14.87 -12.40
C GLU A 82 -5.30 -14.87 -12.08
N ASP A 83 -4.43 -14.72 -13.08
CA ASP A 83 -2.98 -14.67 -12.89
C ASP A 83 -2.52 -13.50 -12.02
N TYR A 84 -3.10 -12.32 -12.24
CA TYR A 84 -2.87 -11.15 -11.40
C TYR A 84 -3.38 -11.36 -9.96
N LEU A 85 -4.57 -11.94 -9.77
CA LEU A 85 -5.11 -12.19 -8.42
C LEU A 85 -4.28 -13.23 -7.65
N GLN A 86 -3.79 -14.27 -8.31
CA GLN A 86 -2.87 -15.25 -7.71
C GLN A 86 -1.53 -14.62 -7.32
N TRP A 87 -1.02 -13.70 -8.13
CA TRP A 87 0.14 -12.89 -7.75
C TRP A 87 -0.18 -11.98 -6.55
N LEU A 88 -1.33 -11.30 -6.55
CA LEU A 88 -1.75 -10.38 -5.48
C LEU A 88 -1.93 -11.08 -4.13
N ARG A 89 -2.32 -12.35 -4.09
CA ARG A 89 -2.32 -13.17 -2.85
C ARG A 89 -0.96 -13.27 -2.19
N ASN A 90 0.09 -13.35 -3.00
CA ASN A 90 1.46 -13.49 -2.53
C ASN A 90 2.16 -12.14 -2.31
N PHE A 91 1.60 -11.05 -2.87
CA PHE A 91 2.12 -9.70 -2.69
C PHE A 91 2.19 -9.31 -1.20
N ARG A 92 3.32 -8.72 -0.80
CA ARG A 92 3.52 -8.04 0.47
C ARG A 92 4.21 -6.72 0.19
N TYR A 93 3.85 -5.68 0.94
CA TYR A 93 4.64 -4.45 0.95
C TYR A 93 6.04 -4.74 1.49
N ASP A 94 7.06 -4.14 0.87
CA ASP A 94 8.44 -4.16 1.36
C ASP A 94 8.75 -2.78 1.96
N PRO A 95 8.81 -2.64 3.30
CA PRO A 95 9.11 -1.37 3.95
C PRO A 95 10.45 -0.76 3.52
N LYS A 96 11.40 -1.58 3.04
CA LYS A 96 12.72 -1.08 2.57
C LYS A 96 12.61 -0.23 1.31
N GLN A 97 11.48 -0.28 0.60
CA GLN A 97 11.20 0.57 -0.56
C GLN A 97 10.85 2.01 -0.17
N VAL A 98 10.64 2.30 1.12
CA VAL A 98 10.25 3.62 1.61
C VAL A 98 11.35 4.19 2.50
N ASN A 99 11.89 5.35 2.12
CA ASN A 99 12.78 6.13 2.98
C ASN A 99 12.00 7.26 3.64
N ILE A 100 12.06 7.30 4.98
CA ILE A 100 11.44 8.37 5.77
C ILE A 100 12.55 9.04 6.57
N SER A 101 12.70 10.34 6.42
CA SER A 101 13.65 11.20 7.12
C SER A 101 12.96 12.50 7.56
N ASN A 102 13.47 13.11 8.62
CA ASN A 102 13.06 14.45 9.07
C ASN A 102 14.30 15.35 8.97
N ASP A 103 14.22 16.38 8.14
CA ASP A 103 15.26 17.39 7.95
C ASP A 103 14.73 18.77 8.38
N ASN A 104 14.91 19.11 9.66
CA ASN A 104 14.53 20.40 10.27
C ASN A 104 13.02 20.75 10.26
N GLY A 105 12.12 19.76 10.25
CA GLY A 105 10.68 20.06 10.21
C GLY A 105 9.78 18.85 10.04
#